data_AF-A0A7G9YVX0-F1
#
_entry.id   AF-A0A7G9YVX0-F1
#
_cell.length_a   1.000
_cell.length_b   1.000
_cell.length_c   1.000
_cell.angle_alpha   90.00
_cell.angle_beta   90.00
_cell.angle_gamma   90.00
#
_symmetry.space_group_name_H-M   'P 1'
#
loop_
_entity.id
_entity.type
_entity.pdbx_description
1 polymer ?
#
loop_
_entity_poly.entity_id
_entity_poly.type
_entity_poly.pdbx_seq_one_letter_code
_entity_poly.pdbx_strand_id
1 'polypeptide(L)'
;MNPSIDEVLGDRCYHSLSELPEKPDVVDTVVPPAVTEKIVKKCKELRIERVWMQPGSESEHAIRFCEENNIKVVHDVCVMVKRRE
;
A
#
# COMPACT_ATOMS: atom_id res chain seq x y z
N MET A 1 8.26 -3.86 -0.55
CA MET A 1 9.12 -2.70 -0.88
C MET A 1 9.68 -2.12 0.40
N ASN A 2 10.96 -1.79 0.43
CA ASN A 2 11.62 -1.11 1.55
C ASN A 2 12.88 -0.37 1.02
N PRO A 3 12.98 0.96 1.16
CA PRO A 3 14.14 1.71 0.66
C PRO A 3 15.48 1.37 1.32
N SER A 4 15.48 0.67 2.45
CA SER A 4 16.68 0.41 3.26
C SER A 4 17.17 -1.04 3.20
N ILE A 5 16.52 -1.89 2.41
CA ILE A 5 16.81 -3.32 2.35
C ILE A 5 16.74 -3.78 0.90
N ASP A 6 17.74 -4.54 0.45
CA ASP A 6 17.84 -5.04 -0.93
C ASP A 6 17.18 -6.41 -1.13
N GLU A 7 17.02 -7.20 -0.06
CA GLU A 7 16.52 -8.57 -0.11
C GLU A 7 15.72 -8.95 1.15
N VAL A 8 14.62 -9.69 0.99
CA VAL A 8 13.82 -10.25 2.09
C VAL A 8 13.53 -11.72 1.78
N LEU A 9 13.96 -12.65 2.65
CA LEU A 9 13.72 -14.09 2.49
C LEU A 9 14.17 -14.68 1.13
N GLY A 10 15.23 -14.15 0.53
CA GLY A 10 15.73 -14.57 -0.78
C GLY A 10 15.08 -13.86 -1.98
N ASP A 11 14.04 -13.06 -1.75
CA ASP A 11 13.39 -12.26 -2.79
C ASP A 11 13.95 -10.83 -2.81
N ARG A 12 14.15 -10.30 -4.01
CA ARG A 12 14.57 -8.90 -4.20
C ARG A 12 13.55 -7.94 -3.58
N CYS A 13 14.02 -7.03 -2.75
CA CYS A 13 13.22 -5.97 -2.16
C CYS A 13 13.42 -4.67 -2.95
N TYR A 14 12.36 -4.21 -3.61
CA TYR A 14 12.38 -2.96 -4.38
C TYR A 14 12.24 -1.74 -3.45
N HIS A 15 12.87 -0.62 -3.80
CA HIS A 15 12.89 0.57 -2.94
C HIS A 15 11.67 1.48 -3.15
N SER A 16 10.97 1.32 -4.28
CA SER A 16 9.79 2.10 -4.61
C SER A 16 8.76 1.29 -5.41
N LEU A 17 7.50 1.74 -5.43
CA LEU A 17 6.47 1.14 -6.28
C LEU A 17 6.81 1.22 -7.78
N SER A 18 7.58 2.25 -8.19
CA SER A 18 7.96 2.46 -9.59
C SER A 18 8.97 1.45 -10.11
N GLU A 19 9.73 0.81 -9.21
CA GLU A 19 10.76 -0.17 -9.55
C GLU A 19 10.20 -1.59 -9.69
N LEU A 20 8.94 -1.81 -9.34
CA LEU A 20 8.31 -3.11 -9.48
C LEU A 20 8.28 -3.50 -10.97
N PRO A 21 8.67 -4.73 -11.33
CA PRO A 21 8.70 -5.19 -12.72
C PRO A 21 7.30 -5.30 -13.31
N GLU A 22 6.30 -5.44 -12.44
CA GLU A 22 4.89 -5.60 -12.79
C GLU A 22 4.02 -4.74 -11.87
N LYS A 23 2.87 -4.31 -12.39
CA LYS A 23 1.93 -3.50 -11.61
C LYS A 23 1.18 -4.41 -10.62
N PRO A 24 1.24 -4.14 -9.31
CA PRO A 24 0.52 -4.96 -8.33
C PRO A 24 -0.99 -4.75 -8.41
N ASP A 25 -1.74 -5.80 -8.10
CA ASP A 25 -3.20 -5.78 -7.98
C ASP A 25 -3.69 -5.04 -6.74
N VAL A 26 -2.93 -5.11 -5.65
CA VAL A 26 -3.21 -4.51 -4.34
C VAL A 26 -1.89 -4.04 -3.73
N VAL A 27 -1.91 -2.87 -3.11
CA VAL A 27 -0.80 -2.40 -2.26
C VAL A 27 -1.22 -2.51 -0.80
N ASP A 28 -0.48 -3.30 -0.03
CA ASP A 28 -0.67 -3.46 1.42
C ASP A 28 0.35 -2.60 2.19
N THR A 29 -0.12 -1.64 2.99
CA THR A 29 0.73 -0.71 3.73
C THR A 29 0.90 -1.15 5.17
N VAL A 30 2.16 -1.31 5.59
CA VAL A 30 2.58 -1.59 6.97
C VAL A 30 3.64 -0.57 7.39
N VAL A 31 3.32 0.71 7.17
CA VAL A 31 4.21 1.86 7.37
C VAL A 31 3.46 2.95 8.12
N PRO A 32 4.15 3.95 8.70
CA PRO A 32 3.48 5.06 9.38
C PRO A 32 2.50 5.83 8.45
N PRO A 33 1.43 6.43 8.99
CA PRO A 33 0.40 7.12 8.21
C PRO A 33 0.93 8.15 7.20
N ALA A 34 1.94 8.94 7.60
CA ALA A 34 2.56 9.94 6.73
C ALA A 34 3.27 9.34 5.50
N VAL A 35 3.68 8.07 5.56
CA VAL A 35 4.25 7.33 4.43
C VAL A 35 3.12 6.78 3.57
N THR A 36 2.05 6.25 4.17
CA THR A 36 0.84 5.80 3.46
C THR A 36 0.27 6.90 2.57
N GLU A 37 0.20 8.15 3.05
CA GLU A 37 -0.26 9.30 2.26
C GLU A 37 0.57 9.56 0.98
N LYS A 38 1.87 9.25 1.02
CA LYS A 38 2.74 9.34 -0.16
C LYS A 38 2.52 8.14 -1.09
N ILE A 39 2.33 6.96 -0.52
CA ILE A 39 2.08 5.72 -1.26
C ILE A 39 0.78 5.81 -2.05
N VAL A 40 -0.33 6.30 -1.47
CA VAL A 40 -1.62 6.40 -2.18
C VAL A 40 -1.57 7.36 -3.37
N LYS A 41 -0.79 8.44 -3.28
CA LYS A 41 -0.52 9.34 -4.42
C LYS A 41 0.24 8.60 -5.51
N LYS A 42 1.22 7.78 -5.13
CA LYS A 42 1.96 6.96 -6.09
C LYS A 42 1.09 5.88 -6.73
N CYS A 43 0.18 5.27 -5.97
CA CYS A 43 -0.81 4.34 -6.51
C CYS A 43 -1.66 4.99 -7.59
N LYS A 44 -2.09 6.24 -7.37
CA LYS A 44 -2.84 7.00 -8.39
C LYS A 44 -2.02 7.20 -9.67
N GLU A 45 -0.77 7.66 -9.55
CA GLU A 45 0.14 7.85 -10.70
C GLU A 45 0.33 6.56 -11.51
N LEU A 46 0.50 5.44 -10.82
CA LEU A 46 0.75 4.13 -11.41
C LEU A 46 -0.53 3.37 -11.81
N ARG A 47 -1.72 3.97 -11.63
CA ARG A 47 -3.03 3.34 -11.90
C ARG A 47 -3.19 2.01 -11.15
N ILE A 48 -2.78 2.00 -9.88
CA ILE A 48 -3.07 0.95 -8.91
C ILE A 48 -4.39 1.32 -8.23
N GLU A 49 -5.37 0.43 -8.32
CA GLU A 49 -6.76 0.74 -7.98
C GLU A 49 -7.20 0.21 -6.61
N ARG A 50 -6.31 -0.47 -5.88
CA ARG A 50 -6.65 -1.11 -4.60
C ARG A 50 -5.52 -0.93 -3.59
N VAL A 51 -5.87 -0.45 -2.40
CA VAL A 51 -4.96 -0.27 -1.27
C VAL A 51 -5.57 -0.92 -0.02
N TRP A 52 -4.76 -1.64 0.72
CA TRP A 52 -5.09 -2.15 2.05
C TRP A 52 -4.18 -1.44 3.06
N MET A 53 -4.77 -0.71 3.99
CA MET A 53 -4.08 -0.10 5.13
C MET A 53 -4.18 -1.05 6.31
N GLN A 54 -3.06 -1.69 6.70
CA GLN A 54 -3.04 -2.46 7.94
C GLN A 54 -3.27 -1.53 9.14
N PRO A 55 -3.82 -2.04 10.26
CA PRO A 55 -4.03 -1.23 11.46
C PRO A 55 -2.78 -0.45 11.88
N GLY A 56 -2.93 0.86 12.09
CA GLY A 56 -1.86 1.79 12.40
C GLY A 56 -1.14 2.40 11.18
N SER A 57 -1.50 2.02 9.96
CA SER A 57 -0.96 2.62 8.73
C SER A 57 -1.94 3.60 8.07
N GLU A 58 -3.19 3.58 8.48
CA GLU A 58 -4.27 4.42 7.98
C GLU A 58 -4.11 5.90 8.37
N SER A 59 -4.63 6.78 7.52
CA SER A 59 -4.82 8.19 7.83
C SER A 59 -6.10 8.67 7.16
N GLU A 60 -6.82 9.58 7.82
CA GLU A 60 -8.03 10.21 7.25
C GLU A 60 -7.73 10.86 5.89
N HIS A 61 -6.55 11.47 5.74
CA HIS A 61 -6.13 12.06 4.47
C HIS A 61 -5.92 11.00 3.39
N ALA A 62 -5.28 9.88 3.72
CA ALA A 62 -5.04 8.80 2.79
C ALA A 62 -6.33 8.11 2.34
N ILE A 63 -7.25 7.86 3.28
CA ILE A 63 -8.57 7.27 3.01
C ILE A 63 -9.36 8.18 2.07
N ARG A 64 -9.51 9.46 2.43
CA ARG A 64 -10.22 10.44 1.61
C ARG A 64 -9.59 10.59 0.22
N PHE A 65 -8.26 10.63 0.14
CA PHE A 65 -7.57 10.69 -1.14
C PHE A 65 -7.90 9.47 -2.02
N CYS A 66 -7.93 8.27 -1.45
CA CYS A 66 -8.31 7.05 -2.16
C CYS A 66 -9.74 7.15 -2.71
N GLU A 67 -10.70 7.56 -1.90
CA GLU A 67 -12.11 7.72 -2.29
C GLU A 67 -12.29 8.72 -3.44
N GLU A 68 -11.69 9.92 -3.31
CA GLU A 68 -11.76 10.97 -4.34
C GLU A 68 -11.12 10.54 -5.68
N ASN A 69 -10.20 9.57 -5.64
CA ASN A 69 -9.43 9.13 -6.80
C ASN A 69 -9.86 7.79 -7.37
N ASN A 70 -10.97 7.21 -6.90
CA ASN A 70 -11.49 5.89 -7.27
C ASN A 70 -10.52 4.74 -6.98
N ILE A 71 -9.75 4.85 -5.89
CA ILE A 71 -8.91 3.77 -5.37
C ILE A 71 -9.71 3.07 -4.27
N LYS A 72 -9.99 1.78 -4.45
CA LYS A 72 -10.67 0.97 -3.43
C LYS A 72 -9.74 0.83 -2.23
N VAL A 73 -10.22 1.23 -1.06
CA VAL A 73 -9.45 1.19 0.18
C VAL A 73 -10.08 0.23 1.19
N VAL A 74 -9.24 -0.55 1.86
CA VAL A 74 -9.58 -1.34 3.05
C VAL A 74 -8.74 -0.80 4.20
N HIS A 75 -9.35 -0.53 5.35
CA HIS A 75 -8.68 -0.12 6.59
C HIS A 75 -9.36 -0.79 7.79
N ASP A 76 -8.81 -0.61 9.01
CA ASP A 76 -9.32 -1.19 10.28
C ASP A 76 -9.39 -2.72 10.35
N VAL A 77 -8.78 -3.41 9.37
CA VAL A 77 -8.80 -4.86 9.27
C VAL A 77 -7.39 -5.38 9.01
N CYS A 78 -6.95 -6.36 9.79
CA CYS A 78 -5.69 -7.03 9.54
C CYS A 78 -5.84 -8.17 8.52
N VAL A 79 -4.98 -8.21 7.49
CA VAL A 79 -4.97 -9.27 6.45
C VAL A 79 -4.68 -10.66 7.01
N MET A 80 -3.98 -10.72 8.15
CA MET A 80 -3.61 -11.98 8.80
C MET A 80 -4.75 -12.55 9.65
N VAL A 81 -5.66 -11.72 10.15
CA VAL A 81 -6.74 -12.13 11.07
C VAL A 81 -8.03 -12.38 10.31
N LYS A 82 -8.32 -11.58 9.29
CA LYS A 82 -9.56 -11.67 8.52
C LYS A 82 -9.26 -12.20 7.11
N ARG A 83 -9.38 -13.51 6.93
CA ARG A 83 -9.45 -14.16 5.62
C ARG A 83 -10.91 -14.55 5.38
N ARG A 84 -11.39 -14.45 4.13
CA ARG A 84 -12.77 -14.81 3.77
C ARG A 84 -13.16 -16.15 4.38
N GLU A 85 -14.35 -16.22 4.97
CA GLU A 85 -15.10 -17.46 5.16
C GLU A 85 -15.54 -18.02 3.80
#